data_AF-L8WSD6-F1
#
_entry.id   AF-L8WSD6-F1
#
_cell.length_a   1.000
_cell.length_b   1.000
_cell.length_c   1.000
_cell.angle_alpha   90.00
_cell.angle_beta   90.00
_cell.angle_gamma   90.00
#
_symmetry.space_group_name_H-M   'P 1'
#
loop_
_entity.id
_entity.type
_entity.pdbx_description
1 polymer ?
#
loop_
_entity_poly.entity_id
_entity_poly.type
_entity_poly.pdbx_seq_one_letter_code
_entity_poly.pdbx_strand_id
1 'polypeptide(L)'
;MEEDQSIDSLYSTILTTAFKTSGMSKSNTERMKEVLGSVICAVEPMKRDAIVSLLRLNSLQHLDSLLQPLRSVLNISEESGLVTTLHASFPDYLLSRDRSGDFWCDPESRHASLAEACLQAIEASEPKINICGLPSSCLLDSEVEGLNERVQRAISPGLAYACQHWSAHLYRGGYRSALVDRVHYFFYNNLLLWMEVVNLLKKMRHGTGIIQQAERWCTVRQKHTIPEDLSKIAHDAVQFVSVYANHPTSKSTPHIYISMLPFWPPSRPVSSAYMPRTTGLAKPQGTAISQRTLSLLATWKVSGWIVRSMGLSADGTRLVVPTEGSIDVLDTSTGEVIVSLTSQIARGIYYVAMSPDGTLVQRRCHYGTATKDWLECPLCRICI
;
A
#
# COMPACT_ATOMS: atom_id res chain seq x y z
N MET A 1 19.45 -15.92 -23.82
CA MET A 1 20.85 -15.46 -23.66
C MET A 1 21.31 -14.59 -24.83
N GLU A 2 21.31 -15.05 -26.09
CA GLU A 2 21.58 -14.16 -27.25
C GLU A 2 20.45 -13.15 -27.52
N GLU A 3 19.18 -13.55 -27.40
CA GLU A 3 18.03 -12.64 -27.56
C GLU A 3 17.98 -11.54 -26.49
N ASP A 4 18.31 -11.87 -25.23
CA ASP A 4 18.36 -10.90 -24.12
C ASP A 4 19.46 -9.85 -24.32
N GLN A 5 20.64 -10.25 -24.82
CA GLN A 5 21.75 -9.33 -25.09
C GLN A 5 21.45 -8.37 -26.25
N SER A 6 20.70 -8.83 -27.26
CA SER A 6 20.25 -8.00 -28.38
C SER A 6 19.29 -6.91 -27.91
N ILE A 7 18.34 -7.25 -27.05
CA ILE A 7 17.38 -6.31 -26.47
C ILE A 7 18.06 -5.31 -25.52
N ASP A 8 19.03 -5.76 -24.72
CA ASP A 8 19.79 -4.89 -23.80
C ASP A 8 20.61 -3.84 -24.55
N SER A 9 21.20 -4.21 -25.68
CA SER A 9 21.90 -3.29 -26.59
C SER A 9 20.95 -2.24 -27.20
N LEU A 10 19.74 -2.66 -27.59
CA LEU A 10 18.70 -1.75 -28.07
C LEU A 10 18.34 -0.73 -26.98
N TYR A 11 18.06 -1.18 -25.75
CA TYR A 11 17.73 -0.29 -24.64
C TYR A 11 18.88 0.66 -24.30
N SER A 12 20.12 0.16 -24.26
CA SER A 12 21.33 0.98 -24.09
C SER A 12 21.42 2.08 -25.15
N THR A 13 21.14 1.76 -26.41
CA THR A 13 21.18 2.71 -27.53
C THR A 13 20.10 3.78 -27.39
N ILE A 14 18.88 3.38 -27.03
CA ILE A 14 17.76 4.29 -26.80
C ILE A 14 18.08 5.25 -25.66
N LEU A 15 18.55 4.75 -24.51
CA LEU A 15 18.87 5.57 -23.34
C LEU A 15 20.09 6.45 -23.55
N THR A 16 21.09 5.99 -24.30
CA THR A 16 22.23 6.81 -24.73
C THR A 16 21.73 8.01 -25.54
N THR A 17 20.86 7.75 -26.51
CA THR A 17 20.28 8.81 -27.36
C THR A 17 19.45 9.78 -26.52
N ALA A 18 18.60 9.27 -25.63
CA ALA A 18 17.73 10.07 -24.78
C ALA A 18 18.50 10.94 -23.77
N PHE A 19 19.53 10.41 -23.12
CA PHE A 19 20.22 11.11 -22.03
C PHE A 19 21.47 11.86 -22.46
N LYS A 20 22.20 11.38 -23.47
CA LYS A 20 23.49 11.96 -23.89
C LYS A 20 23.37 12.78 -25.18
N THR A 21 22.42 12.46 -26.06
CA THR A 21 22.33 13.06 -27.42
C THR A 21 21.16 14.04 -27.59
N SER A 22 20.22 14.10 -26.64
CA SER A 22 19.00 14.93 -26.74
C SER A 22 19.22 16.45 -26.71
N GLY A 23 20.47 16.92 -26.57
CA GLY A 23 20.81 18.36 -26.49
C GLY A 23 20.27 19.07 -25.25
N MET A 24 19.72 18.31 -24.27
CA MET A 24 19.12 18.86 -23.06
C MET A 24 20.18 19.35 -22.08
N SER A 25 19.81 20.33 -21.25
CA SER A 25 20.66 20.77 -20.15
C SER A 25 20.88 19.64 -19.15
N LYS A 26 22.04 19.63 -18.47
CA LYS A 26 22.37 18.62 -17.45
C LYS A 26 21.26 18.47 -16.40
N SER A 27 20.66 19.58 -15.97
CA SER A 27 19.54 19.55 -15.01
C SER A 27 18.32 18.82 -15.54
N ASN A 28 17.97 19.02 -16.82
CA ASN A 28 16.84 18.35 -17.45
C ASN A 28 17.14 16.87 -17.71
N THR A 29 18.38 16.51 -18.04
CA THR A 29 18.79 15.10 -18.13
C THR A 29 18.64 14.38 -16.79
N GLU A 30 19.05 15.00 -15.67
CA GLU A 30 18.86 14.41 -14.34
C GLU A 30 17.38 14.31 -13.97
N ARG A 31 16.56 15.33 -14.27
CA ARG A 31 15.10 15.21 -14.07
C ARG A 31 14.46 14.15 -14.96
N MET A 32 14.94 13.95 -16.19
CA MET A 32 14.47 12.88 -17.05
C MET A 32 14.76 11.51 -16.45
N LYS A 33 15.98 11.27 -15.95
CA LYS A 33 16.34 10.02 -15.25
C LYS A 33 15.47 9.79 -14.04
N GLU A 34 15.17 10.84 -13.27
CA GLU A 34 14.28 10.73 -12.12
C GLU A 34 12.84 10.40 -12.50
N VAL A 35 12.30 11.04 -13.54
CA VAL A 35 10.97 10.74 -14.09
C VAL A 35 10.93 9.28 -14.54
N LEU A 36 11.91 8.85 -15.34
CA LEU A 36 11.99 7.48 -15.83
C LEU A 36 12.05 6.48 -14.67
N GLY A 37 12.99 6.65 -13.74
CA GLY A 37 13.10 5.77 -12.57
C GLY A 37 11.82 5.73 -11.74
N SER A 38 11.11 6.86 -11.63
CA SER A 38 9.84 6.93 -10.90
C SER A 38 8.70 6.20 -11.60
N VAL A 39 8.63 6.27 -12.93
CA VAL A 39 7.68 5.49 -13.75
C VAL A 39 7.95 4.00 -13.62
N ILE A 40 9.23 3.59 -13.64
CA ILE A 40 9.64 2.19 -13.52
C ILE A 40 9.37 1.61 -12.13
N CYS A 41 9.62 2.38 -11.07
CA CYS A 41 9.41 1.95 -9.68
C CYS A 41 7.99 2.18 -9.17
N ALA A 42 7.07 2.70 -10.01
CA ALA A 42 5.69 2.93 -9.61
C ALA A 42 5.02 1.60 -9.22
N VAL A 43 4.27 1.59 -8.12
CA VAL A 43 3.53 0.40 -7.67
C VAL A 43 2.37 0.11 -8.63
N GLU A 44 1.72 1.18 -9.11
CA GLU A 44 0.77 1.17 -10.20
C GLU A 44 1.13 2.29 -11.18
N PRO A 45 0.83 2.16 -12.48
CA PRO A 45 1.06 3.23 -13.44
C PRO A 45 0.45 4.56 -12.99
N MET A 46 1.22 5.63 -13.10
CA MET A 46 0.79 6.96 -12.67
C MET A 46 0.22 7.77 -13.84
N LYS A 47 -0.81 8.57 -13.56
CA LYS A 47 -1.24 9.64 -14.46
C LYS A 47 -0.18 10.72 -14.54
N ARG A 48 -0.10 11.42 -15.68
CA ARG A 48 0.83 12.55 -15.87
C ARG A 48 0.73 13.60 -14.75
N ASP A 49 -0.48 13.96 -14.32
CA ASP A 49 -0.70 14.89 -13.21
C ASP A 49 -0.13 14.40 -11.86
N ALA A 50 -0.19 13.09 -11.62
CA ALA A 50 0.39 12.48 -10.44
C ALA A 50 1.92 12.56 -10.47
N ILE A 51 2.53 12.33 -11.65
CA ILE A 51 3.99 12.45 -11.83
C ILE A 51 4.43 13.90 -11.64
N VAL A 52 3.75 14.87 -12.25
CA VAL A 52 4.07 16.30 -12.11
C VAL A 52 4.03 16.73 -10.65
N SER A 53 2.96 16.37 -9.94
CA SER A 53 2.79 16.77 -8.53
C SER A 53 3.79 16.08 -7.60
N LEU A 54 3.97 14.77 -7.69
CA LEU A 54 4.88 14.02 -6.81
C LEU A 54 6.36 14.36 -7.06
N LEU A 55 6.75 14.57 -8.31
CA LEU A 55 8.12 14.93 -8.67
C LEU A 55 8.37 16.45 -8.70
N ARG A 56 7.35 17.25 -8.34
CA ARG A 56 7.41 18.71 -8.28
C ARG A 56 7.94 19.33 -9.59
N LEU A 57 7.43 18.83 -10.72
CA LEU A 57 7.75 19.36 -12.04
C LEU A 57 7.01 20.68 -12.27
N ASN A 58 7.55 21.50 -13.16
CA ASN A 58 7.02 22.85 -13.39
C ASN A 58 5.65 22.83 -14.07
N SER A 59 5.40 21.87 -14.95
CA SER A 59 4.14 21.74 -15.68
C SER A 59 4.02 20.39 -16.39
N LEU A 60 2.83 20.11 -16.93
CA LEU A 60 2.63 18.98 -17.85
C LEU A 60 3.47 19.11 -19.11
N GLN A 61 3.67 20.31 -19.66
CA GLN A 61 4.54 20.50 -20.83
C GLN A 61 6.00 20.19 -20.49
N HIS A 62 6.44 20.52 -19.27
CA HIS A 62 7.77 20.14 -18.82
C HIS A 62 7.90 18.62 -18.75
N LEU A 63 6.93 17.92 -18.15
CA LEU A 63 6.91 16.45 -18.15
C LEU A 63 6.92 15.87 -19.58
N ASP A 64 6.06 16.36 -20.47
CA ASP A 64 5.97 15.86 -21.84
C ASP A 64 7.30 16.05 -22.60
N SER A 65 8.03 17.15 -22.35
CA SER A 65 9.37 17.37 -22.90
C SER A 65 10.42 16.40 -22.37
N LEU A 66 10.31 15.98 -21.10
CA LEU A 66 11.20 14.97 -20.49
C LEU A 66 10.88 13.56 -21.01
N LEU A 67 9.60 13.26 -21.28
CA LEU A 67 9.18 11.96 -21.80
C LEU A 67 9.38 11.81 -23.31
N GLN A 68 9.46 12.91 -24.07
CA GLN A 68 9.57 12.87 -25.53
C GLN A 68 10.72 11.96 -26.02
N PRO A 69 11.96 12.04 -25.49
CA PRO A 69 13.06 11.19 -25.97
C PRO A 69 12.91 9.71 -25.57
N LEU A 70 11.98 9.40 -24.68
CA LEU A 70 11.72 8.07 -24.13
C LEU A 70 10.47 7.39 -24.73
N ARG A 71 9.81 8.01 -25.72
CA ARG A 71 8.58 7.51 -26.35
C ARG A 71 8.73 6.15 -27.06
N SER A 72 9.96 5.71 -27.34
CA SER A 72 10.24 4.38 -27.90
C SER A 72 10.19 3.25 -26.85
N VAL A 73 10.23 3.59 -25.56
CA VAL A 73 10.17 2.62 -24.44
C VAL A 73 9.02 2.89 -23.47
N LEU A 74 8.44 4.10 -23.51
CA LEU A 74 7.30 4.50 -22.72
C LEU A 74 6.07 4.75 -23.59
N ASN A 75 4.92 4.33 -23.09
CA ASN A 75 3.61 4.62 -23.63
C ASN A 75 2.88 5.65 -22.75
N ILE A 76 2.14 6.56 -23.38
CA ILE A 76 1.22 7.47 -22.69
C ILE A 76 -0.16 7.21 -23.26
N SER A 77 -1.03 6.60 -22.46
CA SER A 77 -2.41 6.28 -22.90
C SER A 77 -3.20 7.56 -23.13
N GLU A 78 -3.78 7.70 -24.33
CA GLU A 78 -4.64 8.85 -24.68
C GLU A 78 -5.94 8.86 -23.86
N GLU A 79 -6.50 7.68 -23.58
CA GLU A 79 -7.76 7.53 -22.84
C GLU A 79 -7.59 7.75 -21.33
N SER A 80 -6.58 7.10 -20.73
CA SER A 80 -6.42 7.09 -19.27
C SER A 80 -5.42 8.13 -18.75
N GLY A 81 -4.56 8.65 -19.62
CA GLY A 81 -3.45 9.54 -19.26
C GLY A 81 -2.33 8.87 -18.46
N LEU A 82 -2.34 7.54 -18.36
CA LEU A 82 -1.35 6.73 -17.65
C LEU A 82 -0.05 6.64 -18.45
N VAL A 83 1.08 6.74 -17.74
CA VAL A 83 2.42 6.51 -18.30
C VAL A 83 2.85 5.08 -17.93
N THR A 84 3.08 4.25 -18.94
CA THR A 84 3.50 2.85 -18.79
C THR A 84 4.75 2.57 -19.63
N THR A 85 5.38 1.42 -19.41
CA THR A 85 6.41 0.90 -20.32
C THR A 85 5.75 0.18 -21.49
N LEU A 86 6.37 0.23 -22.67
CA LEU A 86 5.89 -0.49 -23.85
C LEU A 86 6.15 -2.00 -23.77
N HIS A 87 7.17 -2.40 -23.01
CA HIS A 87 7.56 -3.80 -22.86
C HIS A 87 7.89 -4.12 -21.40
N ALA A 88 7.56 -5.35 -20.98
CA ALA A 88 7.75 -5.81 -19.61
C ALA A 88 9.23 -5.99 -19.23
N SER A 89 10.10 -6.33 -20.19
CA SER A 89 11.54 -6.53 -19.92
C SER A 89 12.34 -5.22 -19.74
N PHE A 90 11.75 -4.06 -20.07
CA PHE A 90 12.45 -2.78 -19.96
C PHE A 90 12.68 -2.36 -18.49
N PRO A 91 11.69 -2.45 -17.59
CA PRO A 91 11.92 -2.40 -16.15
C PRO A 91 13.02 -3.37 -15.68
N ASP A 92 12.98 -4.63 -16.08
CA ASP A 92 13.95 -5.66 -15.66
C ASP A 92 15.38 -5.31 -16.06
N TYR A 93 15.55 -4.70 -17.24
CA TYR A 93 16.82 -4.19 -17.71
C TYR A 93 17.31 -3.02 -16.83
N LEU A 94 16.49 -1.98 -16.63
CA LEU A 94 16.86 -0.78 -15.88
C LEU A 94 17.15 -1.02 -14.39
N LEU A 95 16.47 -2.01 -13.79
CA LEU A 95 16.63 -2.35 -12.38
C LEU A 95 17.83 -3.30 -12.14
N SER A 96 18.36 -3.91 -13.19
CA SER A 96 19.56 -4.77 -13.11
C SER A 96 20.83 -3.95 -13.37
N ARG A 97 21.70 -3.87 -12.35
CA ARG A 97 22.97 -3.13 -12.44
C ARG A 97 23.91 -3.72 -13.48
N ASP A 98 23.97 -5.04 -13.58
CA ASP A 98 24.85 -5.75 -14.50
C ASP A 98 24.44 -5.55 -15.96
N ARG A 99 23.13 -5.41 -16.22
CA ARG A 99 22.59 -5.23 -17.57
C ARG A 99 22.65 -3.77 -18.02
N SER A 100 22.25 -2.83 -17.15
CA SER A 100 22.05 -1.43 -17.54
C SER A 100 23.24 -0.50 -17.30
N GLY A 101 24.25 -0.93 -16.53
CA GLY A 101 25.49 -0.19 -16.32
C GLY A 101 25.25 1.26 -15.86
N ASP A 102 25.67 2.23 -16.67
CA ASP A 102 25.50 3.67 -16.44
C ASP A 102 24.04 4.11 -16.29
N PHE A 103 23.10 3.33 -16.80
CA PHE A 103 21.66 3.64 -16.77
C PHE A 103 20.93 3.02 -15.58
N TRP A 104 21.65 2.28 -14.72
CA TRP A 104 21.05 1.58 -13.61
C TRP A 104 20.24 2.51 -12.71
N CYS A 105 18.97 2.15 -12.54
CA CYS A 105 18.07 2.81 -11.61
C CYS A 105 18.08 2.03 -10.30
N ASP A 106 18.77 2.56 -9.28
CA ASP A 106 18.75 1.99 -7.93
C ASP A 106 17.32 1.96 -7.38
N PRO A 107 16.69 0.77 -7.25
CA PRO A 107 15.30 0.66 -6.81
C PRO A 107 15.13 1.12 -5.37
N GLU A 108 16.08 0.84 -4.47
CA GLU A 108 15.94 1.18 -3.05
C GLU A 108 15.96 2.70 -2.86
N SER A 109 16.90 3.38 -3.53
CA SER A 109 16.96 4.84 -3.52
C SER A 109 15.73 5.46 -4.18
N ARG A 110 15.25 4.89 -5.29
CA ARG A 110 14.06 5.43 -5.98
C ARG A 110 12.78 5.24 -5.17
N HIS A 111 12.57 4.08 -4.57
CA HIS A 111 11.45 3.82 -3.67
C HIS A 111 11.51 4.74 -2.43
N ALA A 112 12.69 4.97 -1.85
CA ALA A 112 12.83 5.91 -0.73
C ALA A 112 12.44 7.35 -1.13
N SER A 113 12.84 7.82 -2.32
CA SER A 113 12.44 9.14 -2.83
C SER A 113 10.93 9.24 -3.08
N LEU A 114 10.31 8.18 -3.64
CA LEU A 114 8.86 8.15 -3.86
C LEU A 114 8.08 8.10 -2.54
N ALA A 115 8.56 7.37 -1.53
CA ALA A 115 7.96 7.36 -0.21
C ALA A 115 7.94 8.76 0.41
N GLU A 116 9.07 9.46 0.33
CA GLU A 116 9.20 10.83 0.81
C GLU A 116 8.26 11.78 0.05
N ALA A 117 8.23 11.72 -1.28
CA ALA A 117 7.33 12.52 -2.09
C ALA A 117 5.85 12.27 -1.76
N CYS A 118 5.46 11.02 -1.54
CA CYS A 118 4.09 10.68 -1.17
C CYS A 118 3.73 11.22 0.22
N LEU A 119 4.59 11.04 1.22
CA LEU A 119 4.38 11.58 2.57
C LEU A 119 4.29 13.11 2.56
N GLN A 120 5.12 13.78 1.76
CA GLN A 120 5.06 15.22 1.56
C GLN A 120 3.78 15.67 0.85
N ALA A 121 3.27 14.92 -0.12
CA ALA A 121 2.00 15.24 -0.78
C ALA A 121 0.81 15.17 0.21
N ILE A 122 0.81 14.16 1.09
CA ILE A 122 -0.17 14.05 2.18
C ILE A 122 -0.02 15.23 3.15
N GLU A 123 1.22 15.55 3.53
CA GLU A 123 1.53 16.69 4.42
C GLU A 123 1.20 18.05 3.81
N ALA A 124 1.26 18.23 2.50
CA ALA A 124 0.93 19.49 1.84
C ALA A 124 -0.58 19.67 1.59
N SER A 125 -1.38 18.62 1.80
CA SER A 125 -2.81 18.64 1.50
C SER A 125 -3.59 19.52 2.48
N GLU A 126 -4.49 20.35 1.97
CA GLU A 126 -5.37 21.22 2.76
C GLU A 126 -6.82 21.16 2.25
N PRO A 127 -7.82 21.28 3.14
CA PRO A 127 -7.69 21.42 4.60
C PRO A 127 -7.28 20.10 5.28
N LYS A 128 -6.62 20.18 6.47
CA LYS A 128 -6.22 19.01 7.28
C LYS A 128 -7.36 18.14 7.81
N ILE A 129 -8.58 18.65 7.81
CA ILE A 129 -9.78 17.98 8.30
C ILE A 129 -10.91 18.33 7.34
N ASN A 130 -11.76 17.36 7.02
CA ASN A 130 -12.92 17.55 6.17
C ASN A 130 -12.53 18.05 4.76
N ILE A 131 -11.59 17.35 4.10
CA ILE A 131 -10.98 17.73 2.83
C ILE A 131 -12.01 17.91 1.70
N CYS A 132 -13.13 17.17 1.76
CA CYS A 132 -14.24 17.29 0.82
C CYS A 132 -15.42 18.14 1.34
N GLY A 133 -15.29 18.78 2.50
CA GLY A 133 -16.32 19.65 3.06
C GLY A 133 -17.66 18.95 3.24
N LEU A 134 -17.67 17.75 3.82
CA LEU A 134 -18.90 17.02 4.12
C LEU A 134 -19.77 17.84 5.07
N PRO A 135 -21.08 17.99 4.78
CA PRO A 135 -21.93 18.95 5.45
C PRO A 135 -22.40 18.48 6.84
N SER A 136 -22.43 17.16 7.07
CA SER A 136 -22.93 16.58 8.32
C SER A 136 -22.34 15.18 8.53
N SER A 137 -22.14 14.82 9.79
CA SER A 137 -21.81 13.46 10.21
C SER A 137 -23.02 12.53 10.26
N CYS A 138 -24.25 13.06 10.18
CA CYS A 138 -25.46 12.24 10.22
C CYS A 138 -25.79 11.58 8.88
N LEU A 139 -25.09 11.96 7.81
CA LEU A 139 -25.26 11.40 6.48
C LEU A 139 -24.21 10.33 6.22
N LEU A 140 -24.61 9.27 5.54
CA LEU A 140 -23.65 8.39 4.87
C LEU A 140 -22.98 9.15 3.74
N ASP A 141 -21.74 8.79 3.41
CA ASP A 141 -21.03 9.39 2.28
C ASP A 141 -21.84 9.26 0.97
N SER A 142 -22.57 8.15 0.81
CA SER A 142 -23.42 7.89 -0.36
C SER A 142 -24.65 8.79 -0.44
N GLU A 143 -25.03 9.43 0.65
CA GLU A 143 -26.19 10.35 0.74
C GLU A 143 -25.77 11.81 0.54
N VAL A 144 -24.47 12.11 0.49
CA VAL A 144 -23.96 13.46 0.29
C VAL A 144 -24.02 13.85 -1.18
N GLU A 145 -24.89 14.80 -1.50
CA GLU A 145 -25.05 15.33 -2.85
C GLU A 145 -23.76 15.95 -3.39
N GLY A 146 -23.39 15.59 -4.63
CA GLY A 146 -22.20 16.09 -5.31
C GLY A 146 -20.87 15.62 -4.71
N LEU A 147 -20.85 14.62 -3.82
CA LEU A 147 -19.61 14.19 -3.16
C LEU A 147 -18.52 13.76 -4.16
N ASN A 148 -18.87 13.05 -5.22
CA ASN A 148 -17.91 12.60 -6.23
C ASN A 148 -17.16 13.78 -6.88
N GLU A 149 -17.85 14.88 -7.18
CA GLU A 149 -17.23 16.08 -7.75
C GLU A 149 -16.31 16.78 -6.73
N ARG A 150 -16.70 16.79 -5.45
CA ARG A 150 -15.87 17.32 -4.36
C ARG A 150 -14.60 16.49 -4.20
N VAL A 151 -14.71 15.16 -4.26
CA VAL A 151 -13.56 14.24 -4.24
C VAL A 151 -12.63 14.52 -5.41
N GLN A 152 -13.13 14.63 -6.64
CA GLN A 152 -12.31 14.90 -7.82
C GLN A 152 -11.60 16.26 -7.74
N ARG A 153 -12.22 17.26 -7.11
CA ARG A 153 -11.64 18.60 -6.93
C ARG A 153 -10.59 18.64 -5.81
N ALA A 154 -10.85 17.95 -4.70
CA ALA A 154 -10.03 18.02 -3.49
C ALA A 154 -8.87 17.00 -3.49
N ILE A 155 -9.06 15.83 -4.12
CA ILE A 155 -8.10 14.73 -4.10
C ILE A 155 -7.48 14.59 -5.49
N SER A 156 -6.32 15.22 -5.67
CA SER A 156 -5.58 15.15 -6.93
C SER A 156 -5.11 13.72 -7.23
N PRO A 157 -4.82 13.38 -8.50
CA PRO A 157 -4.26 12.08 -8.86
C PRO A 157 -2.97 11.74 -8.10
N GLY A 158 -2.12 12.75 -7.82
CA GLY A 158 -0.91 12.58 -7.02
C GLY A 158 -1.19 12.26 -5.56
N LEU A 159 -2.16 12.93 -4.94
CA LEU A 159 -2.58 12.63 -3.56
C LEU A 159 -3.23 11.24 -3.47
N ALA A 160 -4.07 10.87 -4.44
CA ALA A 160 -4.69 9.56 -4.50
C ALA A 160 -3.64 8.44 -4.61
N TYR A 161 -2.62 8.62 -5.45
CA TYR A 161 -1.50 7.68 -5.55
C TYR A 161 -0.71 7.64 -4.23
N ALA A 162 -0.37 8.80 -3.68
CA ALA A 162 0.38 8.91 -2.43
C ALA A 162 -0.31 8.17 -1.28
N CYS A 163 -1.60 8.44 -1.05
CA CYS A 163 -2.35 7.80 0.03
C CYS A 163 -2.47 6.27 -0.12
N GLN A 164 -2.43 5.74 -1.33
CA GLN A 164 -2.54 4.30 -1.59
C GLN A 164 -1.19 3.57 -1.53
N HIS A 165 -0.07 4.22 -1.88
CA HIS A 165 1.19 3.51 -2.14
C HIS A 165 2.40 4.01 -1.34
N TRP A 166 2.28 5.05 -0.51
CA TRP A 166 3.41 5.59 0.25
C TRP A 166 4.12 4.53 1.11
N SER A 167 3.37 3.62 1.75
CA SER A 167 3.94 2.59 2.62
C SER A 167 4.62 1.46 1.84
N ALA A 168 4.19 1.20 0.61
CA ALA A 168 4.83 0.23 -0.28
C ALA A 168 6.19 0.75 -0.75
N HIS A 169 6.25 2.04 -1.12
CA HIS A 169 7.52 2.72 -1.38
C HIS A 169 8.39 2.77 -0.12
N LEU A 170 7.83 3.07 1.05
CA LEU A 170 8.58 3.11 2.30
C LEU A 170 9.20 1.75 2.63
N TYR A 171 8.41 0.68 2.51
CA TYR A 171 8.86 -0.67 2.82
C TYR A 171 9.88 -1.19 1.83
N ARG A 172 9.84 -0.81 0.55
CA ARG A 172 10.85 -1.19 -0.47
C ARG A 172 12.06 -0.27 -0.49
N GLY A 173 11.95 0.93 0.08
CA GLY A 173 12.97 1.95 0.07
C GLY A 173 14.14 1.67 0.99
N GLY A 174 15.32 2.13 0.59
CA GLY A 174 16.50 2.16 1.44
C GLY A 174 16.30 3.09 2.65
N TYR A 175 17.08 2.87 3.72
CA TYR A 175 17.03 3.74 4.90
C TYR A 175 17.46 5.17 4.56
N ARG A 176 16.70 6.16 5.05
CA ARG A 176 17.05 7.59 5.06
C ARG A 176 16.57 8.21 6.35
N SER A 177 17.40 9.02 7.01
CA SER A 177 17.02 9.73 8.24
C SER A 177 15.79 10.61 8.03
N ALA A 178 15.73 11.34 6.92
CA ALA A 178 14.59 12.19 6.57
C ALA A 178 13.25 11.42 6.48
N LEU A 179 13.27 10.13 6.10
CA LEU A 179 12.05 9.33 6.08
C LEU A 179 11.52 9.04 7.49
N VAL A 180 12.40 8.89 8.48
CA VAL A 180 12.00 8.69 9.89
C VAL A 180 11.17 9.88 10.36
N ASP A 181 11.66 11.10 10.12
CA ASP A 181 10.97 12.33 10.50
C ASP A 181 9.62 12.48 9.79
N ARG A 182 9.55 12.11 8.51
CA ARG A 182 8.31 12.16 7.72
C ARG A 182 7.29 11.14 8.19
N VAL A 183 7.72 9.92 8.50
CA VAL A 183 6.84 8.86 9.03
C VAL A 183 6.35 9.24 10.43
N HIS A 184 7.22 9.79 11.27
CA HIS A 184 6.83 10.36 12.55
C HIS A 184 5.76 11.45 12.37
N TYR A 185 6.02 12.44 11.51
CA TYR A 185 5.07 13.50 11.24
C TYR A 185 3.73 12.97 10.74
N PHE A 186 3.75 11.96 9.85
CA PHE A 186 2.55 11.32 9.35
C PHE A 186 1.69 10.74 10.47
N PHE A 187 2.24 9.91 11.35
CA PHE A 187 1.46 9.26 12.41
C PHE A 187 0.91 10.24 13.44
N TYR A 188 1.63 11.32 13.73
CA TYR A 188 1.21 12.31 14.73
C TYR A 188 0.31 13.42 14.17
N ASN A 189 0.31 13.66 12.85
CA ASN A 189 -0.38 14.81 12.27
C ASN A 189 -1.32 14.46 11.11
N ASN A 190 -0.97 13.51 10.25
CA ASN A 190 -1.69 13.25 9.00
C ASN A 190 -2.47 11.94 8.95
N LEU A 191 -2.37 11.05 9.95
CA LEU A 191 -3.09 9.78 9.99
C LEU A 191 -4.59 9.94 9.74
N LEU A 192 -5.27 10.85 10.45
CA LEU A 192 -6.72 11.04 10.28
C LEU A 192 -7.10 11.62 8.91
N LEU A 193 -6.31 12.57 8.39
CA LEU A 193 -6.48 13.11 7.03
C LEU A 193 -6.29 12.01 5.98
N TRP A 194 -5.27 11.18 6.15
CA TRP A 194 -5.01 10.04 5.27
C TRP A 194 -6.18 9.05 5.30
N MET A 195 -6.71 8.71 6.47
CA MET A 195 -7.89 7.85 6.60
C MET A 195 -9.09 8.45 5.87
N GLU A 196 -9.32 9.76 6.02
CA GLU A 196 -10.38 10.48 5.33
C GLU A 196 -10.23 10.38 3.81
N VAL A 197 -9.04 10.66 3.26
CA VAL A 197 -8.77 10.54 1.83
C VAL A 197 -9.00 9.11 1.33
N VAL A 198 -8.46 8.11 2.02
CA VAL A 198 -8.61 6.70 1.62
C VAL A 198 -10.07 6.23 1.71
N ASN A 199 -10.84 6.73 2.69
CA ASN A 199 -12.26 6.42 2.82
C ASN A 199 -13.10 7.05 1.71
N LEU A 200 -12.84 8.31 1.38
CA LEU A 200 -13.54 9.03 0.31
C LEU A 200 -13.21 8.46 -1.08
N LEU A 201 -11.99 7.94 -1.27
CA LEU A 201 -11.61 7.15 -2.46
C LEU A 201 -12.27 5.76 -2.51
N LYS A 202 -13.05 5.37 -1.50
CA LYS A 202 -13.67 4.04 -1.34
C LYS A 202 -12.64 2.90 -1.30
N LYS A 203 -11.48 3.19 -0.70
CA LYS A 203 -10.36 2.24 -0.55
C LYS A 203 -10.06 1.89 0.91
N MET A 204 -10.89 2.31 1.87
CA MET A 204 -10.65 2.12 3.32
C MET A 204 -10.42 0.67 3.73
N ARG A 205 -11.05 -0.29 3.03
CA ARG A 205 -10.82 -1.72 3.23
C ARG A 205 -9.33 -2.10 3.17
N HIS A 206 -8.58 -1.44 2.30
CA HIS A 206 -7.13 -1.67 2.11
C HIS A 206 -6.27 -0.85 3.07
N GLY A 207 -6.87 0.09 3.80
CA GLY A 207 -6.15 1.00 4.70
C GLY A 207 -5.39 0.27 5.79
N THR A 208 -5.93 -0.84 6.31
CA THR A 208 -5.25 -1.68 7.30
C THR A 208 -3.91 -2.20 6.78
N GLY A 209 -3.90 -2.81 5.58
CA GLY A 209 -2.67 -3.32 4.96
C GLY A 209 -1.65 -2.22 4.68
N ILE A 210 -2.10 -1.04 4.24
CA ILE A 210 -1.23 0.12 4.01
C ILE A 210 -0.50 0.52 5.30
N ILE A 211 -1.20 0.66 6.42
CA ILE A 211 -0.57 1.06 7.69
C ILE A 211 0.25 -0.07 8.32
N GLN A 212 -0.20 -1.32 8.21
CA GLN A 212 0.55 -2.48 8.69
C GLN A 212 1.90 -2.59 7.99
N GLN A 213 1.98 -2.25 6.71
CA GLN A 213 3.25 -2.19 5.99
C GLN A 213 4.20 -1.12 6.55
N ALA A 214 3.68 0.05 6.93
CA ALA A 214 4.48 1.09 7.59
C ALA A 214 4.91 0.69 9.02
N GLU A 215 4.04 0.00 9.77
CA GLU A 215 4.39 -0.59 11.07
C GLU A 215 5.50 -1.63 10.93
N ARG A 216 5.42 -2.53 9.93
CA ARG A 216 6.49 -3.51 9.65
C ARG A 216 7.81 -2.83 9.27
N TRP A 217 7.75 -1.72 8.55
CA TRP A 217 8.95 -0.93 8.30
C TRP A 217 9.57 -0.44 9.62
N CYS A 218 8.76 0.04 10.56
CA CYS A 218 9.20 0.49 11.89
C CYS A 218 9.78 -0.65 12.74
N THR A 219 9.09 -1.80 12.79
CA THR A 219 9.31 -2.86 13.79
C THR A 219 10.20 -4.00 13.30
N VAL A 220 10.29 -4.20 11.99
CA VAL A 220 11.06 -5.30 11.37
C VAL A 220 12.22 -4.73 10.55
N ARG A 221 11.93 -3.92 9.53
CA ARG A 221 12.95 -3.44 8.57
C ARG A 221 13.94 -2.46 9.22
N GLN A 222 13.47 -1.60 10.12
CA GLN A 222 14.28 -0.55 10.76
C GLN A 222 14.25 -0.61 12.30
N LYS A 223 14.05 -1.81 12.86
CA LYS A 223 13.83 -2.04 14.30
C LYS A 223 14.85 -1.36 15.22
N HIS A 224 16.12 -1.32 14.83
CA HIS A 224 17.21 -0.76 15.65
C HIS A 224 17.42 0.75 15.44
N THR A 225 16.78 1.33 14.44
CA THR A 225 16.97 2.73 14.05
C THR A 225 15.75 3.59 14.39
N ILE A 226 14.58 2.96 14.54
CA ILE A 226 13.32 3.66 14.77
C ILE A 226 13.07 3.85 16.27
N PRO A 227 12.71 5.07 16.70
CA PRO A 227 12.32 5.33 18.08
C PRO A 227 11.15 4.45 18.55
N GLU A 228 11.18 4.03 19.82
CA GLU A 228 10.18 3.13 20.38
C GLU A 228 8.77 3.73 20.39
N ASP A 229 8.66 5.04 20.63
CA ASP A 229 7.40 5.79 20.57
C ASP A 229 6.80 5.80 19.15
N LEU A 230 7.65 5.93 18.12
CA LEU A 230 7.21 5.82 16.72
C LEU A 230 6.67 4.42 16.41
N SER A 231 7.33 3.37 16.90
CA SER A 231 6.81 1.99 16.76
C SER A 231 5.49 1.79 17.53
N LYS A 232 5.36 2.36 18.73
CA LYS A 232 4.13 2.29 19.53
C LYS A 232 2.95 2.97 18.83
N ILE A 233 3.14 4.17 18.28
CA ILE A 233 2.05 4.85 17.55
C ILE A 233 1.73 4.17 16.22
N ALA A 234 2.72 3.63 15.52
CA ALA A 234 2.46 2.85 14.30
C ALA A 234 1.60 1.61 14.60
N HIS A 235 1.94 0.87 15.67
CA HIS A 235 1.15 -0.27 16.13
C HIS A 235 -0.29 0.14 16.52
N ASP A 236 -0.42 1.24 17.27
CA ASP A 236 -1.73 1.76 17.65
C ASP A 236 -2.57 2.20 16.43
N ALA A 237 -1.93 2.82 15.45
CA ALA A 237 -2.55 3.25 14.21
C ALA A 237 -3.09 2.06 13.40
N VAL A 238 -2.38 0.93 13.34
CA VAL A 238 -2.90 -0.30 12.71
C VAL A 238 -4.22 -0.70 13.35
N GLN A 239 -4.29 -0.74 14.69
CA GLN A 239 -5.52 -1.10 15.38
C GLN A 239 -6.63 -0.07 15.16
N PHE A 240 -6.32 1.22 15.24
CA PHE A 240 -7.28 2.31 15.04
C PHE A 240 -7.91 2.25 13.65
N VAL A 241 -7.07 2.09 12.63
CA VAL A 241 -7.45 2.00 11.22
C VAL A 241 -8.26 0.74 10.95
N SER A 242 -7.83 -0.40 11.49
CA SER A 242 -8.54 -1.68 11.37
C SER A 242 -9.96 -1.60 11.92
N VAL A 243 -10.11 -1.05 13.13
CA VAL A 243 -11.44 -0.93 13.74
C VAL A 243 -12.33 -0.02 12.92
N TYR A 244 -11.82 1.12 12.43
CA TYR A 244 -12.62 2.00 11.57
C TYR A 244 -13.02 1.31 10.26
N ALA A 245 -12.07 0.75 9.53
CA ALA A 245 -12.29 0.13 8.23
C ALA A 245 -13.36 -0.98 8.28
N ASN A 246 -13.39 -1.73 9.38
CA ASN A 246 -14.27 -2.88 9.57
C ASN A 246 -15.56 -2.58 10.34
N HIS A 247 -15.78 -1.33 10.74
CA HIS A 247 -16.99 -0.93 11.46
C HIS A 247 -17.98 -0.21 10.53
N PRO A 248 -19.30 -0.36 10.71
CA PRO A 248 -20.30 0.32 9.87
C PRO A 248 -20.17 1.85 9.80
N THR A 249 -19.48 2.46 10.77
CA THR A 249 -19.16 3.90 10.78
C THR A 249 -18.27 4.32 9.62
N SER A 250 -17.52 3.42 8.98
CA SER A 250 -16.72 3.77 7.78
C SER A 250 -17.58 4.25 6.60
N LYS A 251 -18.88 3.96 6.62
CA LYS A 251 -19.83 4.50 5.63
C LYS A 251 -20.05 6.01 5.74
N SER A 252 -19.62 6.64 6.84
CA SER A 252 -19.70 8.09 7.04
C SER A 252 -18.36 8.62 7.54
N THR A 253 -17.61 9.26 6.63
CA THR A 253 -16.24 9.74 6.86
C THR A 253 -16.05 10.61 8.11
N PRO A 254 -16.98 11.52 8.48
CA PRO A 254 -16.81 12.35 9.68
C PRO A 254 -16.75 11.54 11.00
N HIS A 255 -17.20 10.29 11.01
CA HIS A 255 -17.11 9.43 12.18
C HIS A 255 -15.68 9.03 12.57
N ILE A 256 -14.68 9.28 11.72
CA ILE A 256 -13.26 9.26 12.13
C ILE A 256 -13.06 10.19 13.32
N TYR A 257 -13.61 11.40 13.26
CA TYR A 257 -13.40 12.45 14.24
C TYR A 257 -14.39 12.37 15.41
N ILE A 258 -15.67 12.14 15.13
CA ILE A 258 -16.72 12.26 16.16
C ILE A 258 -17.05 10.95 16.89
N SER A 259 -16.58 9.81 16.40
CA SER A 259 -16.86 8.49 17.00
C SER A 259 -15.61 7.67 17.22
N MET A 260 -14.77 7.48 16.21
CA MET A 260 -13.56 6.68 16.37
C MET A 260 -12.59 7.29 17.37
N LEU A 261 -12.25 8.56 17.17
CA LEU A 261 -11.29 9.26 18.02
C LEU A 261 -11.73 9.39 19.49
N PRO A 262 -12.93 9.91 19.84
CA PRO A 262 -13.33 10.08 21.24
C PRO A 262 -13.60 8.76 21.98
N PHE A 263 -13.89 7.66 21.27
CA PHE A 263 -14.08 6.33 21.86
C PHE A 263 -12.82 5.45 21.75
N TRP A 264 -11.70 5.99 21.27
CA TRP A 264 -10.40 5.33 21.36
C TRP A 264 -9.83 5.47 22.78
N PRO A 265 -9.20 4.43 23.35
CA PRO A 265 -8.70 4.50 24.73
C PRO A 265 -7.72 5.68 24.94
N PRO A 266 -7.95 6.56 25.94
CA PRO A 266 -7.17 7.78 26.13
C PRO A 266 -5.67 7.57 26.34
N SER A 267 -5.28 6.41 26.89
CA SER A 267 -3.88 6.06 27.15
C SER A 267 -3.11 5.64 25.89
N ARG A 268 -3.80 5.46 24.76
CA ARG A 268 -3.19 4.95 23.54
C ARG A 268 -2.58 6.08 22.69
N PRO A 269 -1.46 5.83 21.98
CA PRO A 269 -0.71 6.86 21.27
C PRO A 269 -1.52 7.73 20.28
N VAL A 270 -2.42 7.16 19.49
CA VAL A 270 -3.28 7.91 18.55
C VAL A 270 -4.19 8.87 19.30
N SER A 271 -4.78 8.44 20.42
CA SER A 271 -5.61 9.33 21.25
C SER A 271 -4.78 10.47 21.82
N SER A 272 -3.58 10.15 22.32
CA SER A 272 -2.64 11.14 22.86
C SER A 272 -2.20 12.17 21.80
N ALA A 273 -2.02 11.75 20.54
CA ALA A 273 -1.61 12.63 19.45
C ALA A 273 -2.73 13.55 18.94
N TYR A 274 -3.97 13.05 18.89
CA TYR A 274 -5.07 13.73 18.19
C TYR A 274 -6.12 14.36 19.10
N MET A 275 -6.44 13.79 20.26
CA MET A 275 -7.47 14.35 21.16
C MET A 275 -7.19 15.81 21.58
N PRO A 276 -5.94 16.23 21.88
CA PRO A 276 -5.65 17.62 22.26
C PRO A 276 -5.99 18.66 21.18
N ARG A 277 -6.17 18.23 19.93
CA ARG A 277 -6.47 19.09 18.77
C ARG A 277 -7.97 19.27 18.54
N THR A 278 -8.80 18.70 19.40
CA THR A 278 -10.25 18.66 19.25
C THR A 278 -10.95 19.43 20.36
N THR A 279 -12.10 20.02 20.03
CA THR A 279 -12.97 20.70 21.00
C THR A 279 -14.41 20.21 20.82
N GLY A 280 -15.18 20.19 21.91
CA GLY A 280 -16.61 19.82 21.87
C GLY A 280 -16.94 18.35 21.61
N LEU A 281 -15.95 17.46 21.52
CA LEU A 281 -16.20 16.03 21.37
C LEU A 281 -16.73 15.38 22.66
N ALA A 282 -17.51 14.31 22.48
CA ALA A 282 -17.96 13.48 23.58
C ALA A 282 -16.75 12.95 24.38
N LYS A 283 -16.86 12.99 25.71
CA LYS A 283 -15.87 12.42 26.63
C LYS A 283 -16.51 11.22 27.31
N PRO A 284 -16.46 10.04 26.70
CA PRO A 284 -17.17 8.91 27.24
C PRO A 284 -16.47 8.47 28.54
N GLN A 285 -17.24 8.41 29.63
CA GLN A 285 -16.75 8.10 30.97
C GLN A 285 -16.91 6.61 31.29
N GLY A 286 -16.09 6.10 32.21
CA GLY A 286 -16.19 4.75 32.74
C GLY A 286 -15.03 3.83 32.36
N THR A 287 -14.90 2.73 33.09
CA THR A 287 -13.79 1.78 32.97
C THR A 287 -13.80 1.01 31.66
N ALA A 288 -14.97 0.80 31.04
CA ALA A 288 -15.11 0.03 29.81
C ALA A 288 -14.32 0.59 28.61
N ILE A 289 -14.13 1.91 28.53
CA ILE A 289 -13.34 2.55 27.46
C ILE A 289 -11.85 2.48 27.77
N SER A 290 -11.47 2.70 29.02
CA SER A 290 -10.07 2.57 29.47
C SER A 290 -9.58 1.12 29.42
N GLN A 291 -10.47 0.16 29.63
CA GLN A 291 -10.21 -1.28 29.60
C GLN A 291 -10.61 -1.94 28.29
N ARG A 292 -11.00 -1.16 27.26
CA ARG A 292 -11.38 -1.71 25.95
C ARG A 292 -10.20 -2.48 25.40
N THR A 293 -10.23 -3.78 25.60
CA THR A 293 -9.26 -4.70 25.02
C THR A 293 -9.70 -4.86 23.58
N LEU A 294 -8.91 -4.36 22.64
CA LEU A 294 -9.18 -4.41 21.20
C LEU A 294 -8.94 -5.83 20.67
N SER A 295 -9.54 -6.83 21.31
CA SER A 295 -9.29 -8.26 21.07
C SER A 295 -9.86 -8.74 19.74
N LEU A 296 -10.88 -8.03 19.22
CA LEU A 296 -11.53 -8.33 17.95
C LEU A 296 -11.42 -7.11 17.03
N LEU A 297 -10.49 -7.17 16.07
CA LEU A 297 -10.24 -6.10 15.10
C LEU A 297 -11.09 -6.24 13.83
N ALA A 298 -11.44 -7.47 13.47
CA ALA A 298 -12.25 -7.78 12.29
C ALA A 298 -12.92 -9.14 12.44
N THR A 299 -14.04 -9.34 11.75
CA THR A 299 -14.72 -10.63 11.64
C THR A 299 -15.01 -10.90 10.17
N TRP A 300 -14.49 -12.01 9.65
CA TRP A 300 -14.68 -12.42 8.27
C TRP A 300 -15.51 -13.71 8.21
N LYS A 301 -16.56 -13.71 7.39
CA LYS A 301 -17.27 -14.96 7.07
C LYS A 301 -16.52 -15.66 5.93
N VAL A 302 -15.70 -16.65 6.29
CA VAL A 302 -14.82 -17.35 5.34
C VAL A 302 -15.47 -18.57 4.67
N SER A 303 -16.44 -19.22 5.31
CA SER A 303 -17.10 -20.40 4.77
C SER A 303 -18.53 -20.53 5.29
N GLY A 304 -19.40 -21.15 4.50
CA GLY A 304 -20.73 -21.61 4.96
C GLY A 304 -20.68 -22.90 5.79
N TRP A 305 -19.51 -23.56 5.87
CA TRP A 305 -19.29 -24.84 6.53
C TRP A 305 -18.28 -24.74 7.67
N ILE A 306 -18.23 -25.80 8.50
CA ILE A 306 -17.32 -25.88 9.64
C ILE A 306 -15.86 -25.92 9.16
N VAL A 307 -15.11 -24.89 9.51
CA VAL A 307 -13.65 -24.82 9.31
C VAL A 307 -12.95 -25.53 10.47
N ARG A 308 -12.21 -26.60 10.20
CA ARG A 308 -11.49 -27.40 11.22
C ARG A 308 -10.04 -27.00 11.44
N SER A 309 -9.45 -26.26 10.49
CA SER A 309 -8.05 -25.88 10.49
C SER A 309 -7.85 -24.62 9.68
N MET A 310 -6.86 -23.82 10.05
CA MET A 310 -6.42 -22.65 9.29
C MET A 310 -4.89 -22.56 9.39
N GLY A 311 -4.25 -21.97 8.37
CA GLY A 311 -2.82 -21.66 8.38
C GLY A 311 -2.60 -20.15 8.24
N LEU A 312 -1.62 -19.59 8.95
CA LEU A 312 -1.24 -18.17 8.87
C LEU A 312 0.18 -18.06 8.33
N SER A 313 0.46 -17.02 7.54
CA SER A 313 1.83 -16.77 7.05
C SER A 313 2.71 -16.32 8.20
N ALA A 314 4.03 -16.57 8.12
CA ALA A 314 4.94 -16.14 9.16
C ALA A 314 4.93 -14.61 9.35
N ASP A 315 4.61 -13.86 8.28
CA ASP A 315 4.46 -12.41 8.32
C ASP A 315 3.04 -11.93 8.69
N GLY A 316 2.12 -12.87 8.93
CA GLY A 316 0.76 -12.60 9.40
C GLY A 316 -0.16 -11.93 8.39
N THR A 317 0.22 -11.83 7.11
CA THR A 317 -0.56 -11.13 6.07
C THR A 317 -1.54 -12.01 5.31
N ARG A 318 -1.33 -13.33 5.32
CA ARG A 318 -2.13 -14.30 4.57
C ARG A 318 -2.69 -15.37 5.48
N LEU A 319 -3.98 -15.67 5.31
CA LEU A 319 -4.68 -16.75 5.99
C LEU A 319 -5.09 -17.79 4.95
N VAL A 320 -4.87 -19.07 5.24
CA VAL A 320 -5.26 -20.18 4.37
C VAL A 320 -6.34 -20.98 5.07
N VAL A 321 -7.47 -21.15 4.40
CA VAL A 321 -8.68 -21.79 4.97
C VAL A 321 -9.23 -22.82 3.98
N PRO A 322 -9.48 -24.06 4.41
CA PRO A 322 -10.23 -25.02 3.61
C PRO A 322 -11.73 -24.68 3.66
N THR A 323 -12.35 -24.51 2.50
CA THR A 323 -13.79 -24.29 2.36
C THR A 323 -14.46 -25.53 1.74
N GLU A 324 -15.75 -25.46 1.40
CA GLU A 324 -16.53 -26.62 0.94
C GLU A 324 -15.93 -27.31 -0.31
N GLY A 325 -15.31 -26.54 -1.20
CA GLY A 325 -14.78 -27.05 -2.47
C GLY A 325 -13.46 -26.43 -2.91
N SER A 326 -12.85 -25.59 -2.09
CA SER A 326 -11.58 -24.93 -2.39
C SER A 326 -10.71 -24.81 -1.16
N ILE A 327 -9.44 -24.48 -1.37
CA ILE A 327 -8.61 -23.86 -0.34
C ILE A 327 -8.48 -22.40 -0.71
N ASP A 328 -8.99 -21.52 0.16
CA ASP A 328 -8.96 -20.09 -0.06
C ASP A 328 -7.80 -19.48 0.72
N VAL A 329 -7.04 -18.64 0.04
CA VAL A 329 -5.98 -17.80 0.60
C VAL A 329 -6.57 -16.39 0.70
N LEU A 330 -6.70 -15.89 1.93
CA LEU A 330 -7.29 -14.61 2.24
C LEU A 330 -6.24 -13.62 2.71
N ASP A 331 -6.45 -12.35 2.40
CA ASP A 331 -5.73 -11.24 3.01
C ASP A 331 -6.26 -11.02 4.44
N THR A 332 -5.40 -11.06 5.44
CA THR A 332 -5.82 -10.94 6.85
C THR A 332 -6.34 -9.55 7.21
N SER A 333 -5.94 -8.52 6.45
CA SER A 333 -6.29 -7.13 6.68
C SER A 333 -7.65 -6.77 6.09
N THR A 334 -8.02 -7.38 4.96
CA THR A 334 -9.27 -7.09 4.24
C THR A 334 -10.30 -8.22 4.31
N GLY A 335 -9.87 -9.44 4.63
CA GLY A 335 -10.71 -10.64 4.56
C GLY A 335 -11.05 -11.08 3.13
N GLU A 336 -10.47 -10.46 2.09
CA GLU A 336 -10.72 -10.82 0.70
C GLU A 336 -9.95 -12.08 0.30
N VAL A 337 -10.57 -12.90 -0.55
CA VAL A 337 -9.90 -14.06 -1.14
C VAL A 337 -8.92 -13.56 -2.21
N ILE A 338 -7.62 -13.72 -1.94
CA ILE A 338 -6.53 -13.42 -2.89
C ILE A 338 -6.49 -14.50 -3.96
N VAL A 339 -6.54 -15.78 -3.54
CA VAL A 339 -6.47 -16.95 -4.41
C VAL A 339 -7.43 -18.01 -3.91
N SER A 340 -8.21 -18.60 -4.83
CA SER A 340 -9.02 -19.78 -4.54
C SER A 340 -8.50 -20.97 -5.32
N LEU A 341 -7.98 -21.96 -4.60
CA LEU A 341 -7.45 -23.19 -5.18
C LEU A 341 -8.60 -24.18 -5.36
N THR A 342 -9.24 -24.11 -6.53
CA THR A 342 -10.30 -25.02 -6.94
C THR A 342 -9.71 -26.20 -7.71
N SER A 343 -9.67 -27.38 -7.09
CA SER A 343 -9.34 -28.62 -7.78
C SER A 343 -10.35 -29.71 -7.43
N GLN A 344 -10.53 -30.72 -8.30
CA GLN A 344 -11.35 -31.90 -7.97
C GLN A 344 -10.87 -32.61 -6.68
N ILE A 345 -9.63 -32.35 -6.25
CA ILE A 345 -8.98 -32.88 -5.06
C ILE A 345 -9.08 -31.92 -3.85
N ALA A 346 -9.72 -30.76 -4.00
CA ALA A 346 -9.97 -29.80 -2.91
C ALA A 346 -11.23 -30.13 -2.08
N ARG A 347 -12.10 -31.03 -2.59
CA ARG A 347 -13.25 -31.55 -1.85
C ARG A 347 -12.80 -32.46 -0.70
N GLY A 348 -13.28 -32.20 0.51
CA GLY A 348 -13.01 -33.03 1.70
C GLY A 348 -11.65 -32.78 2.37
N ILE A 349 -11.02 -31.64 2.09
CA ILE A 349 -9.84 -31.18 2.83
C ILE A 349 -10.32 -30.52 4.14
N TYR A 350 -9.82 -31.02 5.26
CA TYR A 350 -10.16 -30.50 6.58
C TYR A 350 -9.00 -29.79 7.27
N TYR A 351 -7.77 -30.10 6.86
CA TYR A 351 -6.56 -29.57 7.48
C TYR A 351 -5.63 -28.97 6.44
N VAL A 352 -5.17 -27.76 6.73
CA VAL A 352 -4.23 -26.99 5.90
C VAL A 352 -3.17 -26.37 6.80
N ALA A 353 -1.97 -26.24 6.26
CA ALA A 353 -0.87 -25.48 6.85
C ALA A 353 -0.17 -24.70 5.74
N MET A 354 0.34 -23.52 6.08
CA MET A 354 1.14 -22.71 5.17
C MET A 354 2.60 -22.77 5.57
N SER A 355 3.47 -22.79 4.57
CA SER A 355 4.92 -22.73 4.75
C SER A 355 5.37 -21.43 5.41
N PRO A 356 6.51 -21.42 6.11
CA PRO A 356 7.04 -20.22 6.76
C PRO A 356 7.32 -19.06 5.79
N ASP A 357 7.71 -19.35 4.56
CA ASP A 357 7.94 -18.36 3.51
C ASP A 357 6.65 -17.94 2.78
N GLY A 358 5.51 -18.59 3.09
CA GLY A 358 4.19 -18.21 2.58
C GLY A 358 3.93 -18.59 1.12
N THR A 359 4.81 -19.38 0.50
CA THR A 359 4.76 -19.72 -0.93
C THR A 359 4.06 -21.07 -1.21
N LEU A 360 4.08 -21.96 -0.22
CA LEU A 360 3.52 -23.31 -0.30
C LEU A 360 2.38 -23.50 0.70
N VAL A 361 1.31 -24.18 0.25
CA VAL A 361 0.27 -24.73 1.12
C VAL A 361 0.31 -26.24 1.11
N GLN A 362 0.29 -26.82 2.31
CA GLN A 362 0.12 -28.24 2.54
C GLN A 362 -1.32 -28.55 2.93
N ARG A 363 -1.83 -29.66 2.40
CA ARG A 363 -3.19 -30.17 2.65
C ARG A 363 -3.16 -31.56 3.25
N ARG A 364 -4.16 -31.89 4.08
CA ARG A 364 -4.39 -33.25 4.57
C ARG A 364 -5.87 -33.64 4.48
N CYS A 365 -6.12 -34.76 3.81
CA CYS A 365 -7.44 -35.41 3.74
C CYS A 365 -7.58 -36.47 4.83
N HIS A 366 -8.82 -36.81 5.19
CA HIS A 366 -9.12 -37.78 6.27
C HIS A 366 -8.59 -39.21 5.99
N TYR A 367 -8.38 -39.57 4.72
CA TYR A 367 -7.97 -40.91 4.29
C TYR A 367 -6.48 -40.95 3.93
N GLY A 368 -5.61 -41.12 4.94
CA GLY A 368 -4.18 -41.33 4.72
C GLY A 368 -3.37 -41.21 6.01
N THR A 369 -2.67 -42.30 6.36
CA THR A 369 -1.74 -42.41 7.49
C THR A 369 -0.72 -41.28 7.52
N ALA A 370 -0.44 -40.78 8.72
CA ALA A 370 0.53 -39.72 8.95
C ALA A 370 1.92 -40.14 8.47
N THR A 371 2.47 -39.45 7.46
CA THR A 371 3.92 -39.36 7.32
C THR A 371 4.40 -38.21 8.20
N LYS A 372 5.35 -38.52 9.08
CA LYS A 372 5.93 -37.61 10.09
C LYS A 372 6.89 -36.58 9.50
N ASP A 373 7.09 -36.60 8.18
CA ASP A 373 8.16 -35.85 7.54
C ASP A 373 7.62 -34.69 6.71
N TRP A 374 7.92 -33.49 7.19
CA TRP A 374 7.63 -32.18 6.63
C TRP A 374 8.14 -31.97 5.18
N LEU A 375 8.90 -32.92 4.64
CA LEU A 375 9.73 -32.73 3.45
C LEU A 375 9.41 -33.65 2.25
N GLU A 376 8.62 -34.73 2.39
CA GLU A 376 8.66 -35.82 1.39
C GLU A 376 7.34 -36.18 0.67
N CYS A 377 6.25 -35.41 0.79
CA CYS A 377 5.02 -35.71 0.04
C CYS A 377 4.80 -34.75 -1.14
N PRO A 378 5.29 -35.05 -2.36
CA PRO A 378 5.16 -34.19 -3.54
C PRO A 378 3.71 -34.03 -4.05
N LEU A 379 2.77 -34.89 -3.63
CA LEU A 379 1.34 -34.82 -3.98
C LEU A 379 0.51 -33.85 -3.12
N CYS A 380 1.14 -33.22 -2.11
CA CYS A 380 0.49 -32.41 -1.08
C CYS A 380 0.88 -30.92 -1.13
N ARG A 381 1.71 -30.48 -2.08
CA ARG A 381 2.16 -29.08 -2.19
C ARG A 381 1.43 -28.38 -3.33
N ILE A 382 0.90 -27.20 -3.04
CA ILE A 382 0.41 -26.27 -4.06
C ILE A 382 1.25 -24.99 -3.93
N CYS A 383 1.92 -24.61 -5.02
CA CYS A 383 2.58 -23.30 -5.11
C CYS A 383 1.51 -22.22 -5.30
N ILE A 384 1.64 -21.12 -4.56
CA ILE A 384 0.77 -19.94 -4.63
C ILE A 384 1.52 -18.78 -5.30
#